data_AF-A0A4Z0KDG5-F1
#
_entry.id   AF-A0A4Z0KDG5-F1
#
_cell.length_a   1.000
_cell.length_b   1.000
_cell.length_c   1.000
_cell.angle_alpha   90.00
_cell.angle_beta   90.00
_cell.angle_gamma   90.00
#
_symmetry.space_group_name_H-M   'P 1'
#
loop_
_entity.id
_entity.type
_entity.pdbx_description
1 polymer ?
#
loop_
_entity_poly.entity_id
_entity_poly.type
_entity_poly.pdbx_seq_one_letter_code
_entity_poly.pdbx_strand_id
1 'polypeptide(L)' 'MKQQTNRNRRWVLASRPHGAPQMDNFRLEEDDVATPGEGQVLLRTGVLSLEPSCRGS' A
#
# COMPACT_ATOMS: atom_id res chain seq x y z
N MET A 1 12.85 -6.60 -6.93
CA MET A 1 13.38 -5.37 -6.29
C MET A 1 13.67 -5.66 -4.83
N LYS A 2 14.85 -5.31 -4.29
CA LYS A 2 15.10 -5.40 -2.85
C LYS A 2 14.36 -4.27 -2.14
N GLN A 3 13.64 -4.59 -1.08
CA GLN A 3 12.95 -3.59 -0.27
C GLN A 3 13.96 -2.84 0.59
N GLN A 4 14.02 -1.52 0.43
CA GLN A 4 14.80 -0.65 1.32
C GLN A 4 14.11 -0.57 2.69
N THR A 5 14.89 -0.47 3.76
CA THR A 5 14.38 -0.48 5.15
C THR A 5 14.08 0.91 5.69
N ASN A 6 14.53 1.97 5.00
CA ASN A 6 14.41 3.37 5.43
C ASN A 6 13.31 4.15 4.70
N ARG A 7 12.56 3.53 3.79
CA ARG A 7 11.48 4.14 3.03
C ARG A 7 10.22 3.29 3.10
N ASN A 8 9.10 3.92 3.40
CA ASN A 8 7.79 3.30 3.33
C ASN A 8 7.26 3.40 1.90
N ARG A 9 7.08 2.27 1.22
CA ARG A 9 6.47 2.22 -0.11
C ARG A 9 5.03 1.80 0.03
N ARG A 10 4.10 2.59 -0.51
CA ARG A 10 2.67 2.31 -0.44
C ARG A 10 2.05 2.35 -1.83
N TRP A 11 1.20 1.37 -2.11
CA TRP A 11 0.24 1.47 -3.20
C TRP A 11 -0.98 2.21 -2.68
N VAL A 12 -1.28 3.37 -3.25
CA VAL A 12 -2.49 4.13 -2.95
C VAL A 12 -3.51 3.96 -4.07
N LEU A 13 -4.80 4.05 -3.70
CA LEU A 13 -5.88 4.15 -4.67
C LEU A 13 -5.90 5.60 -5.21
N ALA A 14 -5.37 5.80 -6.40
CA ALA A 14 -5.30 7.09 -7.06
C ALA A 14 -6.66 7.53 -7.63
N SER A 15 -7.48 6.56 -8.06
CA SER A 15 -8.86 6.79 -8.50
C SER A 15 -9.69 5.51 -8.31
N ARG A 16 -11.02 5.65 -8.22
CA ARG A 16 -11.91 4.48 -8.17
C ARG A 16 -12.03 3.86 -9.56
N PRO A 17 -11.83 2.55 -9.73
CA PRO A 17 -12.03 1.89 -11.00
C PRO A 17 -13.48 2.00 -11.47
N HIS A 18 -13.67 2.25 -12.76
CA HIS A 18 -14.95 2.04 -13.44
C HIS A 18 -14.84 0.74 -14.25
N GLY A 19 -15.42 -0.35 -13.75
CA GLY A 19 -15.26 -1.67 -14.36
C GLY A 19 -14.06 -2.44 -13.80
N ALA A 20 -13.20 -2.98 -14.66
CA ALA A 20 -11.99 -3.68 -14.22
C ALA A 20 -10.93 -2.68 -13.74
N PRO A 21 -10.14 -2.97 -12.69
CA PRO A 21 -9.03 -2.11 -12.28
C PRO A 21 -8.00 -1.92 -13.40
N GLN A 22 -7.57 -0.68 -13.57
CA GLN A 22 -6.54 -0.27 -14.52
C GLN A 22 -5.32 0.25 -13.76
N MET A 23 -4.19 0.34 -14.46
CA MET A 23 -2.91 0.73 -13.85
C MET A 23 -2.95 2.15 -13.27
N ASP A 24 -3.71 3.05 -13.87
CA ASP A 24 -3.89 4.44 -13.43
C ASP A 24 -4.74 4.59 -12.16
N ASN A 25 -5.51 3.56 -11.78
CA ASN A 25 -6.25 3.56 -10.52
C ASN A 25 -5.33 3.42 -9.31
N PHE A 26 -4.07 3.03 -9.51
CA PHE A 26 -3.10 2.84 -8.44
C PHE A 26 -1.85 3.68 -8.67
N ARG A 27 -1.27 4.16 -7.58
CA ARG A 27 0.02 4.84 -7.61
C ARG A 27 0.95 4.25 -6.57
N LEU A 28 2.19 3.98 -6.97
CA LEU A 28 3.25 3.66 -6.03
C LEU A 28 3.83 4.97 -5.51
N GLU A 29 3.73 5.18 -4.21
CA GLU A 29 4.33 6.31 -3.51
C GLU A 29 5.42 5.83 -2.57
N GLU A 30 6.36 6.73 -2.30
CA GLU A 30 7.38 6.53 -1.29
C GLU A 30 7.30 7.65 -0.25
N ASP A 31 7.35 7.26 1.01
CA ASP A 31 7.26 8.12 2.18
C ASP A 31 8.33 7.73 3.21
N ASP A 32 8.52 8.56 4.23
CA ASP A 32 9.41 8.20 5.33
C ASP A 32 8.79 7.11 6.21
N VAL A 33 9.64 6.33 6.88
CA VAL A 33 9.17 5.33 7.84
C VAL A 33 8.62 6.05 9.07
N ALA A 34 7.34 5.83 9.37
CA ALA A 34 6.67 6.47 10.49
C ALA A 34 7.27 6.03 11.84
N THR A 35 7.32 6.96 12.80
CA THR A 35 7.61 6.65 14.20
C THR A 35 6.29 6.34 14.91
N PRO A 36 6.12 5.15 15.53
CA PRO A 36 4.87 4.81 16.21
C PRO A 36 4.68 5.68 17.46
N GLY A 37 3.44 6.13 17.70
CA GLY A 37 3.04 6.79 18.94
C GLY A 37 2.80 5.82 20.09
N GLU A 38 2.31 6.34 21.23
CA GLU A 38 1.97 5.52 22.39
C GLU A 38 0.93 4.43 22.03
N GLY A 39 1.20 3.18 22.43
CA GLY A 39 0.33 2.04 22.15
C GLY A 39 0.35 1.53 20.69
N GLN A 40 1.17 2.11 19.81
CA GLN A 40 1.30 1.69 18.41
C GLN A 40 2.53 0.81 18.19
N VAL A 41 2.52 0.06 17.09
CA VAL A 41 3.65 -0.77 16.66
C VAL A 41 4.03 -0.45 15.21
N LEU A 42 5.32 -0.54 14.91
CA LEU A 42 5.83 -0.42 13.54
C LEU A 42 5.99 -1.82 12.94
N LEU A 43 5.37 -2.05 11.79
CA LEU A 43 5.39 -3.33 11.09
C LEU A 43 6.08 -3.20 9.72
N ARG A 44 6.77 -4.27 9.34
CA ARG A 44 7.26 -4.46 7.96
C ARG A 44 6.48 -5.59 7.31
N THR A 45 5.67 -5.26 6.32
CA THR A 45 4.89 -6.25 5.56
C THR A 45 5.84 -7.23 4.86
N GLY A 46 5.72 -8.52 5.20
CA GLY A 46 6.45 -9.61 4.53
C GLY A 46 5.70 -10.15 3.32
N VAL A 47 4.39 -10.33 3.47
CA VAL A 47 3.46 -10.82 2.42
C VAL A 47 2.16 -10.02 2.52
N LEU A 48 1.51 -9.78 1.38
CA LEU A 48 0.20 -9.14 1.27
C LEU A 48 -0.73 -10.09 0.50
N SER A 49 -1.91 -10.40 1.07
CA SER A 49 -2.93 -11.16 0.33
C SER A 49 -3.67 -10.24 -0.64
N LEU A 50 -4.08 -10.79 -1.78
CA LEU A 50 -4.92 -10.13 -2.78
C LEU A 50 -6.15 -10.99 -3.01
N GLU A 51 -7.31 -10.48 -2.58
CA GLU A 51 -8.59 -11.20 -2.64
C GLU A 51 -9.54 -10.52 -3.65
N PRO A 52 -10.50 -11.25 -4.25
CA PRO A 52 -11.50 -10.65 -5.15
C PRO A 52 -12.30 -9.52 -4.50
N SER A 53 -12.52 -9.58 -3.18
CA SER A 53 -13.23 -8.56 -2.41
C SER A 53 -12.50 -7.20 -2.39
N CYS A 54 -11.19 -7.17 -2.65
CA CYS A 54 -10.42 -5.92 -2.73
C CYS A 54 -10.84 -5.01 -3.89
N ARG A 55 -11.61 -5.50 -4.87
CA ARG A 55 -12.11 -4.70 -6.00
C ARG A 55 -13.07 -3.59 -5.56
N GLY A 56 -13.71 -3.73 -4.40
CA GLY A 56 -14.82 -2.86 -4.00
C GLY A 56 -16.07 -3.11 -4.85
N SER A 57 -17.23 -2.72 -4.32
CA SER A 57 -18.51 -2.70 -5.03
C SER A 57 -18.61 -1.53 -6.00
#